data_AF-A0A3T0S1G8-F1
#
_entry.id   AF-A0A3T0S1G8-F1
#
_cell.length_a   1.000
_cell.length_b   1.000
_cell.length_c   1.000
_cell.angle_alpha   90.00
_cell.angle_beta   90.00
_cell.angle_gamma   90.00
#
_symmetry.space_group_name_H-M   'P 1'
#
loop_
_entity.id
_entity.type
_entity.pdbx_description
1 polymer ?
#
loop_
_entity_poly.entity_id
_entity_poly.type
_entity_poly.pdbx_seq_one_letter_code
_entity_poly.pdbx_strand_id
1 'polypeptide(L)'
;MAPHPSRRQVRHRDHRPHPSARWHRPGTAAGHGRRTLQAGVQDLAGRPPAGHDRTLRRLVAEANPALLQAKGIGVICAAQLLIAAGDNPERIKGEGAFAMMCGAAPVPASSGKTIRHRLNRGGNRRANSALYHIAVVRLHSDSRTRAYAARRRAEGRTTKEIIRCLKRAIAREVYHLITNPPQPLDTTELRPLREAADLTLAQAADALKCSISTLSTIERGHSSNRQTITTYRDYLTHHQHAA
;
A
#
# COMPACT_ATOMS: atom_id res chain seq x y z
N MET A 1 -72.36 7.24 40.42
CA MET A 1 -70.93 6.88 40.59
C MET A 1 -70.57 5.91 39.48
N ALA A 2 -70.12 6.43 38.33
CA ALA A 2 -69.91 5.69 37.09
C ALA A 2 -68.46 5.17 36.99
N PRO A 3 -68.22 3.97 36.44
CA PRO A 3 -66.88 3.41 36.32
C PRO A 3 -66.11 4.01 35.12
N HIS A 4 -64.88 4.45 35.37
CA HIS A 4 -63.92 4.86 34.35
C HIS A 4 -63.42 3.64 33.55
N PRO A 5 -63.49 3.63 32.21
CA PRO A 5 -62.83 2.60 31.41
C PRO A 5 -61.35 2.94 31.16
N SER A 6 -60.53 1.90 31.19
CA SER A 6 -59.08 1.87 30.96
C SER A 6 -58.67 2.47 29.61
N ARG A 7 -57.82 3.50 29.64
CA ARG A 7 -57.15 4.06 28.45
C ARG A 7 -56.00 3.12 28.03
N ARG A 8 -56.27 2.19 27.10
CA ARG A 8 -55.22 1.50 26.33
C ARG A 8 -54.52 2.53 25.45
N GLN A 9 -53.26 2.85 25.75
CA GLN A 9 -52.40 3.63 24.85
C GLN A 9 -52.15 2.81 23.57
N VAL A 10 -52.78 3.22 22.47
CA VAL A 10 -52.39 2.78 21.13
C VAL A 10 -51.07 3.47 20.81
N ARG A 11 -49.96 2.72 20.89
CA ARG A 11 -48.67 3.17 20.38
C ARG A 11 -48.77 3.26 18.86
N HIS A 12 -48.91 4.46 18.32
CA HIS A 12 -48.66 4.73 16.91
C HIS A 12 -47.23 4.27 16.59
N ARG A 13 -47.11 3.18 15.84
CA ARG A 13 -45.86 2.82 15.16
C ARG A 13 -45.74 3.74 13.96
N ASP A 14 -44.91 4.76 14.07
CA ASP A 14 -44.44 5.51 12.91
C ASP A 14 -43.71 4.56 11.96
N HIS A 15 -44.40 4.14 10.91
CA HIS A 15 -43.79 3.47 9.77
C HIS A 15 -42.95 4.50 8.99
N ARG A 16 -41.69 4.66 9.41
CA ARG A 16 -40.69 5.31 8.55
C ARG A 16 -40.43 4.40 7.35
N PRO A 17 -40.54 4.90 6.10
CA PRO A 17 -40.24 4.09 4.92
C PRO A 17 -38.74 3.73 4.93
N HIS A 18 -38.46 2.43 4.73
CA HIS A 18 -37.11 1.91 4.53
C HIS A 18 -36.55 2.47 3.21
N PRO A 19 -35.42 3.19 3.19
CA PRO A 19 -34.81 3.57 1.93
C PRO A 19 -34.06 2.36 1.39
N SER A 20 -34.72 1.56 0.56
CA SER A 20 -34.08 0.71 -0.44
C SER A 20 -33.52 1.58 -1.57
N ALA A 21 -32.71 2.58 -1.21
CA ALA A 21 -31.95 3.38 -2.14
C ALA A 21 -30.64 2.64 -2.42
N ARG A 22 -30.58 2.04 -3.60
CA ARG A 22 -29.38 1.47 -4.22
C ARG A 22 -28.30 2.56 -4.25
N TRP A 23 -27.39 2.58 -3.28
CA TRP A 23 -26.28 3.52 -3.21
C TRP A 23 -25.24 3.21 -4.29
N HIS A 24 -25.56 3.50 -5.56
CA HIS A 24 -24.55 3.70 -6.58
C HIS A 24 -24.09 5.15 -6.49
N ARG A 25 -23.12 5.41 -5.61
CA ARG A 25 -22.28 6.59 -5.78
C ARG A 25 -21.38 6.32 -7.00
N PRO A 26 -21.21 7.27 -7.93
CA PRO A 26 -20.19 7.13 -8.96
C PRO A 26 -18.85 6.99 -8.24
N GLY A 27 -18.21 5.82 -8.38
CA GLY A 27 -16.91 5.57 -7.78
C GLY A 27 -15.92 6.65 -8.22
N THR A 28 -15.02 7.05 -7.34
CA THR A 28 -13.86 7.85 -7.77
C THR A 28 -13.09 7.10 -8.85
N ALA A 29 -12.33 7.77 -9.71
CA ALA A 29 -11.51 7.10 -10.73
C ALA A 29 -10.61 6.01 -10.10
N ALA A 30 -10.08 6.29 -8.91
CA ALA A 30 -9.34 5.31 -8.10
C ALA A 30 -10.17 4.11 -7.62
N GLY A 31 -11.46 4.30 -7.30
CA GLY A 31 -12.38 3.22 -6.93
C GLY A 31 -12.80 2.35 -8.14
N HIS A 32 -12.89 2.93 -9.34
CA HIS A 32 -13.09 2.17 -10.58
C HIS A 32 -11.85 1.34 -10.94
N GLY A 33 -10.66 1.90 -10.80
CA GLY A 33 -9.39 1.20 -11.05
C GLY A 33 -9.17 -0.04 -10.16
N ARG A 34 -9.75 -0.07 -8.95
CA ARG A 34 -9.63 -1.23 -8.05
C ARG A 34 -10.59 -2.37 -8.40
N ARG A 35 -11.80 -2.06 -8.86
CA ARG A 35 -12.73 -3.07 -9.40
C ARG A 35 -12.17 -3.73 -10.65
N THR A 36 -11.62 -2.95 -11.57
CA THR A 36 -10.99 -3.48 -12.78
C THR A 36 -9.76 -4.31 -12.43
N LEU A 37 -8.95 -3.88 -11.45
CA LEU A 37 -7.84 -4.69 -10.92
C LEU A 37 -8.32 -6.02 -10.32
N GLN A 38 -9.37 -6.01 -9.49
CA GLN A 38 -9.90 -7.23 -8.88
C GLN A 38 -10.43 -8.20 -9.95
N ALA A 39 -11.22 -7.70 -10.90
CA ALA A 39 -11.72 -8.49 -12.01
C ALA A 39 -10.58 -9.05 -12.88
N GLY A 40 -9.58 -8.20 -13.19
CA GLY A 40 -8.39 -8.62 -13.93
C GLY A 40 -7.62 -9.72 -13.22
N VAL A 41 -7.38 -9.61 -11.91
CA VAL A 41 -6.68 -10.65 -11.14
C VAL A 41 -7.45 -11.98 -11.12
N GLN A 42 -8.79 -11.94 -11.11
CA GLN A 42 -9.62 -13.15 -11.20
C GLN A 42 -9.54 -13.80 -12.58
N ASP A 43 -9.59 -12.99 -13.64
CA ASP A 43 -9.45 -13.47 -15.02
C ASP A 43 -8.07 -14.11 -15.29
N LEU A 44 -7.00 -13.54 -14.73
CA LEU A 44 -5.65 -14.10 -14.85
C LEU A 44 -5.46 -15.41 -14.05
N ALA A 45 -6.28 -15.69 -13.04
CA ALA A 45 -6.11 -16.88 -12.20
C ALA A 45 -6.36 -18.20 -12.96
N GLY A 46 -7.04 -18.15 -14.11
CA GLY A 46 -7.30 -19.30 -14.98
C GLY A 46 -6.44 -19.37 -16.25
N ARG A 47 -5.49 -18.45 -16.44
CA ARG A 47 -4.70 -18.31 -17.68
C ARG A 47 -3.23 -18.72 -17.51
N PRO A 48 -2.54 -19.12 -18.59
CA PRO A 48 -1.09 -19.33 -18.56
C PRO A 48 -0.37 -18.05 -18.12
N PRO A 49 0.70 -18.13 -17.30
CA PRO A 49 1.31 -16.97 -16.63
C PRO A 49 1.97 -15.94 -17.56
N ALA A 50 2.07 -16.23 -18.86
CA ALA A 50 2.68 -15.34 -19.84
C ALA A 50 1.94 -13.99 -19.91
N GLY A 51 2.64 -12.90 -19.63
CA GLY A 51 2.12 -11.53 -19.76
C GLY A 51 1.30 -11.02 -18.57
N HIS A 52 1.04 -11.85 -17.54
CA HIS A 52 0.30 -11.44 -16.33
C HIS A 52 0.94 -10.23 -15.64
N ASP A 53 2.26 -10.19 -15.57
CA ASP A 53 3.00 -9.11 -14.93
C ASP A 53 2.75 -7.75 -15.57
N ARG A 54 2.64 -7.70 -16.91
CA ARG A 54 2.39 -6.47 -17.66
C ARG A 54 0.96 -5.97 -17.41
N THR A 55 -0.01 -6.88 -17.49
CA THR A 55 -1.42 -6.57 -17.24
C THR A 55 -1.64 -6.10 -15.80
N LEU A 56 -1.10 -6.83 -14.81
CA LEU A 56 -1.20 -6.45 -13.41
C LEU A 56 -0.51 -5.10 -13.14
N ARG A 57 0.67 -4.87 -13.72
CA ARG A 57 1.37 -3.59 -13.58
C ARG A 57 0.52 -2.44 -14.08
N ARG A 58 -0.09 -2.58 -15.26
CA ARG A 58 -0.98 -1.55 -15.83
C ARG A 58 -2.16 -1.27 -14.90
N LEU A 59 -2.90 -2.31 -14.50
CA LEU A 59 -4.07 -2.16 -13.63
C LEU A 59 -3.72 -1.53 -12.27
N VAL A 60 -2.58 -1.91 -11.69
CA VAL A 60 -2.10 -1.31 -10.44
C VAL A 60 -1.69 0.15 -10.65
N ALA A 61 -1.01 0.48 -11.75
CA ALA A 61 -0.62 1.84 -12.07
C ALA A 61 -1.82 2.76 -12.30
N GLU A 62 -2.88 2.26 -12.95
CA GLU A 62 -4.15 2.95 -13.13
C GLU A 62 -4.87 3.15 -11.78
N ALA A 63 -4.84 2.15 -10.89
CA ALA A 63 -5.54 2.21 -9.60
C ALA A 63 -4.81 3.06 -8.54
N ASN A 64 -3.48 2.96 -8.45
CA ASN A 64 -2.65 3.71 -7.51
C ASN A 64 -1.17 3.69 -7.94
N PRO A 65 -0.71 4.68 -8.73
CA PRO A 65 0.68 4.74 -9.19
C PRO A 65 1.66 5.07 -8.05
N ALA A 66 1.21 5.81 -7.03
CA ALA A 66 2.05 6.15 -5.87
C ALA A 66 2.50 4.91 -5.08
N LEU A 67 1.65 3.88 -5.02
CA LEU A 67 1.96 2.62 -4.37
C LEU A 67 3.08 1.87 -5.09
N LEU A 68 3.18 1.97 -6.42
CA LEU A 68 4.26 1.37 -7.19
C LEU A 68 5.60 2.09 -7.00
N GLN A 69 5.60 3.37 -6.62
CA GLN A 69 6.81 4.13 -6.30
C GLN A 69 7.27 3.94 -4.85
N ALA A 70 6.46 3.31 -4.00
CA ALA A 70 6.80 3.09 -2.60
C ALA A 70 7.86 2.00 -2.44
N LYS A 71 8.78 2.21 -1.48
CA LYS A 71 9.96 1.36 -1.32
C LYS A 71 9.60 -0.09 -1.07
N GLY A 72 10.13 -1.00 -1.88
CA GLY A 72 9.96 -2.45 -1.71
C GLY A 72 8.54 -2.96 -1.98
N ILE A 73 7.64 -2.14 -2.53
CA ILE A 73 6.31 -2.57 -2.94
C ILE A 73 6.31 -2.94 -4.42
N GLY A 74 6.37 -4.25 -4.70
CA GLY A 74 6.21 -4.77 -6.05
C GLY A 74 4.74 -4.85 -6.50
N VAL A 75 4.52 -5.05 -7.79
CA VAL A 75 3.19 -5.08 -8.44
C VAL A 75 2.23 -6.07 -7.78
N ILE A 76 2.69 -7.29 -7.48
CA ILE A 76 1.85 -8.33 -6.85
C ILE A 76 1.43 -7.91 -5.43
N CYS A 77 2.36 -7.38 -4.64
CA CYS A 77 2.08 -6.92 -3.28
C CYS A 77 1.12 -5.73 -3.30
N ALA A 78 1.35 -4.77 -4.21
CA ALA A 78 0.45 -3.64 -4.42
C ALA A 78 -0.97 -4.11 -4.79
N ALA A 79 -1.09 -5.05 -5.73
CA ALA A 79 -2.39 -5.60 -6.12
C ALA A 79 -3.13 -6.25 -4.95
N GLN A 80 -2.44 -7.09 -4.16
CA GLN A 80 -3.02 -7.74 -2.98
C GLN A 80 -3.50 -6.73 -1.93
N LEU A 81 -2.76 -5.65 -1.72
CA LEU A 81 -3.11 -4.59 -0.77
C LEU A 81 -4.28 -3.73 -1.26
N LEU A 82 -4.33 -3.40 -2.55
CA LEU A 82 -5.44 -2.66 -3.17
C LEU A 82 -6.73 -3.46 -3.16
N ILE A 83 -6.67 -4.76 -3.49
CA ILE A 83 -7.83 -5.66 -3.41
C ILE A 83 -8.32 -5.76 -1.96
N ALA A 84 -7.40 -5.85 -0.99
CA ALA A 84 -7.78 -5.91 0.41
C ALA A 84 -8.42 -4.60 0.91
N ALA A 85 -7.95 -3.44 0.42
CA ALA A 85 -8.56 -2.15 0.71
C ALA A 85 -9.96 -2.00 0.06
N GLY A 86 -10.16 -2.66 -1.08
CA GLY A 86 -11.38 -2.55 -1.88
C GLY A 86 -11.58 -1.17 -2.49
N ASP A 87 -12.78 -0.96 -3.02
CA ASP A 87 -13.09 0.20 -3.87
C ASP A 87 -13.43 1.47 -3.10
N ASN A 88 -13.73 1.32 -1.80
CA ASN A 88 -14.22 2.38 -0.92
C ASN A 88 -13.25 2.55 0.28
N PRO A 89 -11.99 2.97 0.04
CA PRO A 89 -10.98 3.09 1.09
C PRO A 89 -11.36 4.09 2.18
N GLU A 90 -12.22 5.06 1.88
CA GLU A 90 -12.76 6.03 2.83
C GLU A 90 -13.61 5.39 3.94
N ARG A 91 -14.09 4.15 3.74
CA ARG A 91 -14.78 3.38 4.78
C ARG A 91 -13.82 2.77 5.81
N ILE A 92 -12.52 2.75 5.52
CA ILE A 92 -11.50 2.22 6.42
C ILE A 92 -11.21 3.30 7.47
N LYS A 93 -11.74 3.08 8.68
CA LYS A 93 -11.68 4.01 9.81
C LYS A 93 -10.28 4.07 10.46
N GLY A 94 -9.31 4.59 9.70
CA GLY A 94 -7.94 4.86 10.16
C GLY A 94 -6.94 3.72 9.94
N GLU A 95 -5.67 4.03 10.19
CA GLU A 95 -4.53 3.12 10.00
C GLU A 95 -4.63 1.82 10.82
N GLY A 96 -5.24 1.88 12.01
CA GLY A 96 -5.44 0.74 12.89
C GLY A 96 -6.44 -0.26 12.30
N ALA A 97 -7.54 0.23 11.72
CA ALA A 97 -8.53 -0.59 11.04
C ALA A 97 -7.93 -1.29 9.82
N PHE A 98 -7.12 -0.57 9.03
CA PHE A 98 -6.39 -1.17 7.91
C PHE A 98 -5.43 -2.26 8.38
N ALA A 99 -4.65 -2.01 9.43
CA ALA A 99 -3.74 -3.02 9.98
C ALA A 99 -4.48 -4.24 10.54
N MET A 100 -5.65 -4.07 11.16
CA MET A 100 -6.51 -5.17 11.61
C MET A 100 -6.99 -6.01 10.43
N MET A 101 -7.48 -5.35 9.38
CA MET A 101 -7.93 -5.99 8.14
C MET A 101 -6.81 -6.77 7.45
N CYS A 102 -5.59 -6.23 7.41
CA CYS A 102 -4.42 -6.94 6.88
C CYS A 102 -3.81 -7.98 7.84
N GLY A 103 -4.36 -8.16 9.05
CA GLY A 103 -3.81 -9.09 10.05
C GLY A 103 -2.45 -8.68 10.64
N ALA A 104 -2.06 -7.41 10.47
CA ALA A 104 -0.80 -6.84 10.95
C ALA A 104 -0.93 -6.09 12.28
N ALA A 105 -2.16 -5.83 12.74
CA ALA A 105 -2.39 -5.19 14.02
C ALA A 105 -2.00 -6.12 15.19
N PRO A 106 -1.28 -5.59 16.19
CA PRO A 106 -0.94 -6.35 17.38
C PRO A 106 -2.20 -6.66 18.19
N VAL A 107 -2.39 -7.93 18.57
CA VAL A 107 -3.50 -8.35 19.44
C VAL A 107 -2.93 -8.64 20.82
N PRO A 108 -3.32 -7.89 21.87
CA PRO A 108 -2.88 -8.17 23.23
C PRO A 108 -3.19 -9.62 23.64
N ALA A 109 -2.22 -10.28 24.24
CA ALA A 109 -2.33 -11.64 24.75
C ALA A 109 -1.62 -11.71 26.11
N SER A 110 -1.98 -10.78 26.98
CA SER A 110 -1.36 -10.55 28.28
C SER A 110 -2.44 -10.54 29.36
N SER A 111 -2.23 -11.33 30.41
CA SER A 111 -3.11 -11.48 31.58
C SER A 111 -2.39 -11.03 32.87
N GLY A 112 -1.51 -10.03 32.79
CA GLY A 112 -0.67 -9.58 33.91
C GLY A 112 0.51 -8.70 33.49
N LYS A 113 1.63 -8.79 34.22
CA LYS A 113 2.87 -7.96 34.08
C LYS A 113 3.63 -8.12 32.74
N THR A 114 3.28 -9.09 31.92
CA THR A 114 4.02 -9.44 30.68
C THR A 114 3.27 -8.96 29.45
N ILE A 115 3.81 -7.97 28.71
CA ILE A 115 3.18 -7.47 27.47
C ILE A 115 3.53 -8.41 26.31
N ARG A 116 2.69 -9.41 26.06
CA ARG A 116 2.78 -10.30 24.89
C ARG A 116 1.70 -9.97 23.87
N HIS A 117 2.05 -10.08 22.60
CA HIS A 117 1.11 -9.89 21.49
C HIS A 117 1.00 -11.17 20.67
N ARG A 118 -0.22 -11.65 20.47
CA ARG A 118 -0.49 -12.81 19.61
C ARG A 118 -0.65 -12.40 18.15
N LEU A 119 -0.53 -13.37 17.26
CA LEU A 119 -0.82 -13.22 15.84
C LEU A 119 -2.32 -13.00 15.62
N ASN A 120 -2.67 -11.99 14.81
CA ASN A 120 -4.03 -11.85 14.32
C ASN A 120 -4.29 -12.91 13.23
N ARG A 121 -5.19 -13.87 13.52
CA ARG A 121 -5.57 -14.93 12.57
C ARG A 121 -6.77 -14.58 11.69
N GLY A 122 -7.54 -13.54 12.01
CA GLY A 122 -8.78 -13.17 11.32
C GLY A 122 -8.62 -12.16 10.17
N GLY A 123 -7.42 -11.61 9.96
CA GLY A 123 -7.16 -10.69 8.85
C GLY A 123 -6.96 -11.40 7.50
N ASN A 124 -6.97 -10.61 6.42
CA ASN A 124 -6.71 -11.05 5.06
C ASN A 124 -5.29 -11.63 4.92
N ARG A 125 -5.20 -12.94 4.65
CA ARG A 125 -3.93 -13.68 4.56
C ARG A 125 -3.04 -13.21 3.40
N ARG A 126 -3.62 -12.87 2.26
CA ARG A 126 -2.88 -12.38 1.09
C ARG A 126 -2.26 -11.01 1.38
N ALA A 127 -3.03 -10.08 1.94
CA ALA A 127 -2.51 -8.78 2.36
C ALA A 127 -1.42 -8.92 3.44
N ASN A 128 -1.62 -9.83 4.41
CA ASN A 128 -0.62 -10.12 5.42
C ASN A 128 0.70 -10.67 4.84
N SER A 129 0.61 -11.49 3.79
CA SER A 129 1.75 -12.02 3.03
C SER A 129 2.45 -10.90 2.25
N ALA A 130 1.69 -10.03 1.57
CA ALA A 130 2.24 -8.84 0.90
C ALA A 130 3.08 -7.99 1.86
N LEU A 131 2.54 -7.67 3.04
CA LEU A 131 3.27 -6.92 4.07
C LEU A 131 4.55 -7.63 4.53
N TYR A 132 4.53 -8.96 4.61
CA TYR A 132 5.72 -9.75 4.94
C TYR A 132 6.78 -9.67 3.83
N HIS A 133 6.40 -9.86 2.56
CA HIS A 133 7.34 -9.76 1.44
C HIS A 133 7.97 -8.37 1.35
N ILE A 134 7.16 -7.31 1.49
CA ILE A 134 7.67 -5.93 1.54
C ILE A 134 8.68 -5.77 2.69
N ALA A 135 8.38 -6.30 3.88
CA ALA A 135 9.29 -6.22 5.02
C ALA A 135 10.63 -6.92 4.76
N VAL A 136 10.61 -8.11 4.14
CA VAL A 136 11.82 -8.85 3.77
C VAL A 136 12.64 -8.10 2.73
N VAL A 137 12.01 -7.58 1.68
CA VAL A 137 12.68 -6.78 0.64
C VAL A 137 13.33 -5.53 1.24
N ARG A 138 12.63 -4.83 2.15
CA ARG A 138 13.17 -3.66 2.84
C ARG A 138 14.30 -4.02 3.80
N LEU A 139 14.22 -5.15 4.50
CA LEU A 139 15.34 -5.62 5.33
C LEU A 139 16.60 -5.89 4.52
N HIS A 140 16.46 -6.32 3.27
CA HIS A 140 17.59 -6.54 2.38
C HIS A 140 18.14 -5.23 1.79
N SER A 141 17.26 -4.36 1.26
CA SER A 141 17.67 -3.22 0.42
C SER A 141 17.56 -1.84 1.07
N ASP A 142 16.88 -1.70 2.22
CA ASP A 142 16.66 -0.42 2.88
C ASP A 142 17.53 -0.25 4.13
N SER A 143 18.48 0.68 4.07
CA SER A 143 19.36 1.03 5.21
C SER A 143 18.57 1.47 6.44
N ARG A 144 17.51 2.26 6.28
CA ARG A 144 16.66 2.72 7.39
C ARG A 144 15.96 1.54 8.09
N THR A 145 15.39 0.62 7.33
CA THR A 145 14.76 -0.60 7.86
C THR A 145 15.79 -1.51 8.54
N ARG A 146 17.01 -1.65 7.98
CA ARG A 146 18.10 -2.40 8.62
C ARG A 146 18.52 -1.80 9.95
N ALA A 147 18.71 -0.48 10.01
CA ALA A 147 19.05 0.23 11.23
C ALA A 147 17.96 0.07 12.31
N TYR A 148 16.69 0.19 11.92
CA TYR A 148 15.58 -0.09 12.83
C TYR A 148 15.61 -1.52 13.36
N ALA A 149 15.81 -2.51 12.48
CA ALA A 149 15.89 -3.91 12.89
C ALA A 149 17.07 -4.19 13.82
N ALA A 150 18.25 -3.61 13.55
CA ALA A 150 19.42 -3.71 14.40
C ALA A 150 19.16 -3.16 15.80
N ARG A 151 18.57 -1.96 15.89
CA ARG A 151 18.17 -1.36 17.18
C ARG A 151 17.21 -2.26 17.95
N ARG A 152 16.19 -2.81 17.29
CA ARG A 152 15.21 -3.70 17.95
C ARG A 152 15.81 -5.04 18.38
N ARG A 153 16.82 -5.55 17.67
CA ARG A 153 17.58 -6.73 18.12
C ARG A 153 18.39 -6.42 19.37
N ALA A 154 19.02 -5.25 19.44
CA ALA A 154 19.75 -4.80 20.63
C ALA A 154 18.83 -4.65 21.86
N GLU A 155 17.56 -4.27 21.65
CA GLU A 155 16.52 -4.27 22.68
C GLU A 155 16.01 -5.68 23.08
N GLY A 156 16.63 -6.76 22.60
CA GLY A 156 16.27 -8.14 22.93
C GLY A 156 15.05 -8.69 22.17
N ARG A 157 14.55 -8.01 21.14
CA ARG A 157 13.40 -8.50 20.37
C ARG A 157 13.78 -9.61 19.40
N THR A 158 12.92 -10.60 19.32
CA THR A 158 13.05 -11.70 18.34
C THR A 158 12.80 -11.20 16.92
N THR A 159 13.38 -11.87 15.93
CA THR A 159 13.14 -11.59 14.50
C THR A 159 11.64 -11.57 14.16
N LYS A 160 10.85 -12.47 14.75
CA LYS A 160 9.39 -12.53 14.54
C LYS A 160 8.70 -11.26 15.05
N GLU A 161 9.12 -10.70 16.18
CA GLU A 161 8.57 -9.45 16.71
C GLU A 161 8.96 -8.24 15.88
N ILE A 162 10.21 -8.20 15.41
CA ILE A 162 10.69 -7.14 14.52
C ILE A 162 9.88 -7.12 13.23
N ILE A 163 9.68 -8.29 12.60
CA ILE A 163 8.86 -8.40 11.39
C ILE A 163 7.42 -7.96 11.64
N ARG A 164 6.82 -8.27 12.80
CA ARG A 164 5.48 -7.76 13.15
C ARG A 164 5.45 -6.24 13.25
N CYS A 165 6.45 -5.62 13.89
CA CYS A 165 6.58 -4.17 13.96
C CYS A 165 6.71 -3.56 12.55
N LEU A 166 7.54 -4.14 11.69
CA LEU A 166 7.72 -3.69 10.30
C LEU A 166 6.42 -3.79 9.51
N LYS A 167 5.71 -4.92 9.58
CA LYS A 167 4.42 -5.09 8.91
C LYS A 167 3.39 -4.07 9.35
N ARG A 168 3.34 -3.72 10.65
CA ARG A 168 2.44 -2.68 11.15
C ARG A 168 2.80 -1.29 10.62
N ALA A 169 4.11 -0.98 10.54
CA ALA A 169 4.61 0.28 9.97
C ALA A 169 4.31 0.38 8.47
N ILE A 170 4.55 -0.70 7.71
CA ILE A 170 4.24 -0.78 6.28
C ILE A 170 2.72 -0.65 6.07
N ALA A 171 1.89 -1.29 6.89
CA ALA A 171 0.43 -1.16 6.80
C ALA A 171 -0.03 0.31 6.99
N ARG A 172 0.60 1.04 7.91
CA ARG A 172 0.34 2.49 8.09
C ARG A 172 0.73 3.27 6.83
N GLU A 173 1.93 3.07 6.31
CA GLU A 173 2.38 3.74 5.08
C GLU A 173 1.45 3.46 3.91
N VAL A 174 1.09 2.19 3.69
CA VAL A 174 0.17 1.77 2.64
C VAL A 174 -1.21 2.41 2.81
N TYR A 175 -1.73 2.50 4.04
CA TYR A 175 -3.01 3.18 4.30
C TYR A 175 -2.97 4.62 3.79
N HIS A 176 -1.92 5.38 4.11
CA HIS A 176 -1.78 6.76 3.65
C HIS A 176 -1.60 6.85 2.13
N LEU A 177 -0.84 5.94 1.51
CA LEU A 177 -0.72 5.90 0.05
C LEU A 177 -2.05 5.58 -0.64
N ILE A 178 -2.96 4.86 0.02
CA ILE A 178 -4.26 4.47 -0.52
C ILE A 178 -5.31 5.57 -0.34
N THR A 179 -5.28 6.30 0.78
CA THR A 179 -6.29 7.31 1.13
C THR A 179 -5.89 8.72 0.74
N ASN A 180 -4.59 9.02 0.70
CA ASN A 180 -4.04 10.31 0.33
C ASN A 180 -2.75 10.10 -0.50
N PRO A 181 -2.87 9.55 -1.73
CA PRO A 181 -1.71 9.28 -2.56
C PRO A 181 -0.98 10.58 -2.91
N PRO A 182 0.36 10.68 -2.71
CA PRO A 182 1.13 11.77 -3.27
C PRO A 182 1.09 11.70 -4.80
N GLN A 183 1.27 12.85 -5.46
CA GLN A 183 1.41 12.86 -6.91
C GLN A 183 2.60 11.98 -7.32
N PRO A 184 2.41 11.02 -8.25
CA PRO A 184 3.50 10.17 -8.71
C PRO A 184 4.56 11.03 -9.39
N LEU A 185 5.83 10.73 -9.13
CA LEU A 185 6.92 11.36 -9.87
C LEU A 185 6.87 10.89 -11.31
N ASP A 186 7.01 11.81 -12.25
CA ASP A 186 7.22 11.45 -13.64
C ASP A 186 8.63 10.86 -13.80
N THR A 187 8.73 9.78 -14.55
CA THR A 187 10.00 9.12 -14.86
C THR A 187 10.35 9.20 -16.34
N THR A 188 9.42 9.68 -17.18
CA THR A 188 9.60 9.79 -18.63
C THR A 188 10.64 10.84 -19.00
N GLU A 189 10.73 11.91 -18.22
CA GLU A 189 11.71 12.99 -18.40
C GLU A 189 13.16 12.59 -18.05
N LEU A 190 13.37 11.53 -17.27
CA LEU A 190 14.70 11.22 -16.72
C LEU A 190 15.70 10.81 -17.80
N ARG A 191 15.25 10.07 -18.82
CA ARG A 191 16.12 9.68 -19.93
C ARG A 191 16.50 10.89 -20.79
N PRO A 192 15.55 11.70 -21.30
CA PRO A 192 15.87 12.94 -22.00
C PRO A 192 16.81 13.87 -21.22
N LEU A 193 16.57 14.03 -19.91
CA LEU A 193 17.42 14.87 -19.05
C LEU A 193 18.86 14.34 -18.95
N ARG A 194 19.02 13.02 -18.85
CA ARG A 194 20.34 12.38 -18.84
C ARG A 194 21.06 12.53 -20.18
N GLU A 195 20.33 12.31 -21.28
CA GLU A 195 20.88 12.43 -22.64
C GLU A 195 21.29 13.88 -22.94
N ALA A 196 20.48 14.86 -22.54
CA ALA A 196 20.82 16.29 -22.66
C ALA A 196 21.99 16.74 -21.78
N ALA A 197 22.34 15.96 -20.75
CA ALA A 197 23.51 16.19 -19.91
C ALA A 197 24.75 15.41 -20.39
N ASP A 198 24.69 14.74 -21.55
CA ASP A 198 25.74 13.89 -22.12
C ASP A 198 26.25 12.79 -21.17
N LEU A 199 25.36 12.28 -20.31
CA LEU A 199 25.68 11.25 -19.34
C LEU A 199 25.26 9.85 -19.83
N THR A 200 26.19 8.91 -19.73
CA THR A 200 25.85 7.48 -19.85
C THR A 200 25.11 6.99 -18.59
N LEU A 201 24.33 5.93 -18.73
CA LEU A 201 23.72 5.25 -17.57
C LEU A 201 24.77 4.77 -16.56
N ALA A 202 25.97 4.41 -17.02
CA ALA A 202 27.06 3.96 -16.17
C ALA A 202 27.60 5.10 -15.30
N GLN A 203 27.86 6.27 -15.89
CA GLN A 203 28.32 7.45 -15.17
C GLN A 203 27.29 7.92 -14.12
N ALA A 204 26.01 7.99 -14.49
CA ALA A 204 24.96 8.34 -13.55
C ALA A 204 24.81 7.31 -12.42
N ALA A 205 24.94 6.02 -12.72
CA ALA A 205 24.84 4.95 -11.74
C ALA A 205 25.99 5.00 -10.73
N ASP A 206 27.21 5.25 -11.21
CA ASP A 206 28.40 5.39 -10.37
C ASP A 206 28.29 6.59 -9.42
N ALA A 207 27.90 7.77 -9.95
CA ALA A 207 27.70 8.98 -9.16
C ALA A 207 26.66 8.78 -8.03
N LEU A 208 25.57 8.06 -8.33
CA LEU A 208 24.50 7.76 -7.37
C LEU A 208 24.77 6.52 -6.50
N LYS A 209 25.91 5.84 -6.69
CA LYS A 209 26.29 4.61 -5.99
C LYS A 209 25.20 3.54 -6.07
N CYS A 210 24.63 3.36 -7.25
CA CYS A 210 23.55 2.41 -7.51
C CYS A 210 23.84 1.55 -8.75
N SER A 211 23.04 0.51 -8.97
CA SER A 211 23.25 -0.35 -10.14
C SER A 211 22.69 0.31 -11.41
N ILE A 212 23.35 0.08 -12.55
CA ILE A 212 22.85 0.48 -13.88
C ILE A 212 21.44 -0.08 -14.11
N SER A 213 21.18 -1.32 -13.70
CA SER A 213 19.86 -1.96 -13.77
C SER A 213 18.79 -1.19 -13.00
N THR A 214 19.14 -0.55 -11.87
CA THR A 214 18.23 0.29 -11.10
C THR A 214 17.82 1.53 -11.91
N LEU A 215 18.78 2.26 -12.48
CA LEU A 215 18.48 3.45 -13.30
C LEU A 215 17.73 3.09 -14.59
N SER A 216 18.14 2.02 -15.28
CA SER A 216 17.41 1.50 -16.44
C SER A 216 15.97 1.13 -16.11
N THR A 217 15.72 0.55 -14.93
CA THR A 217 14.37 0.22 -14.46
C THR A 217 13.57 1.47 -14.13
N ILE A 218 14.21 2.51 -13.57
CA ILE A 218 13.59 3.81 -13.32
C ILE A 218 13.17 4.49 -14.63
N GLU A 219 14.07 4.60 -15.61
CA GLU A 219 13.80 5.23 -16.91
C GLU A 219 12.71 4.51 -17.71
N ARG A 220 12.53 3.21 -17.49
CA ARG A 220 11.42 2.42 -18.08
C ARG A 220 10.10 2.55 -17.31
N GLY A 221 10.03 3.38 -16.28
CA GLY A 221 8.83 3.55 -15.44
C GLY A 221 8.53 2.34 -14.54
N HIS A 222 9.53 1.49 -14.29
CA HIS A 222 9.35 0.22 -13.60
C HIS A 222 9.77 0.23 -12.12
N SER A 223 10.24 1.35 -11.59
CA SER A 223 10.88 1.40 -10.27
C SER A 223 9.92 1.56 -9.09
N SER A 224 10.31 0.94 -7.97
CA SER A 224 9.62 1.00 -6.69
C SER A 224 10.42 1.71 -5.61
N ASN A 225 10.97 2.88 -5.94
CA ASN A 225 11.68 3.70 -4.97
C ASN A 225 11.63 5.19 -5.33
N ARG A 226 10.66 5.92 -4.75
CA ARG A 226 10.49 7.36 -4.89
C ARG A 226 11.75 8.14 -4.55
N GLN A 227 12.47 7.75 -3.48
CA GLN A 227 13.70 8.46 -3.07
C GLN A 227 14.78 8.40 -4.15
N THR A 228 15.00 7.22 -4.75
CA THR A 228 16.00 7.08 -5.81
C THR A 228 15.58 7.87 -7.05
N ILE A 229 14.29 7.90 -7.38
CA ILE A 229 13.78 8.73 -8.49
C ILE A 229 14.06 10.21 -8.23
N THR A 230 13.75 10.71 -7.03
CA THR A 230 14.03 12.10 -6.65
C THR A 230 15.51 12.43 -6.73
N THR A 231 16.37 11.63 -6.07
CA THR A 231 17.82 11.87 -6.09
C THR A 231 18.40 11.81 -7.50
N TYR A 232 17.91 10.91 -8.36
CA TYR A 232 18.35 10.85 -9.75
C TYR A 232 17.93 12.08 -10.54
N ARG A 233 16.68 12.52 -10.41
CA ARG A 233 16.20 13.75 -11.04
C ARG A 233 17.02 14.95 -10.60
N ASP A 234 17.19 15.13 -9.29
CA ASP A 234 17.94 16.26 -8.73
C ASP A 234 19.37 16.28 -9.27
N TYR A 235 20.03 15.12 -9.31
CA TYR A 235 21.37 14.99 -9.89
C TYR A 235 21.43 15.44 -11.36
N LEU A 236 20.48 15.01 -12.20
CA LEU A 236 20.43 15.40 -13.60
C LEU A 236 20.18 16.89 -13.79
N THR A 237 19.25 17.47 -13.03
CA THR A 237 18.94 18.90 -13.11
C THR A 237 20.13 19.76 -12.70
N HIS A 238 20.86 19.38 -11.64
CA HIS A 238 22.07 20.10 -11.25
C HIS A 238 23.16 20.03 -12.33
N HIS A 239 23.30 18.90 -13.02
CA HIS A 239 24.29 18.74 -14.08
C HIS A 239 23.96 19.58 -15.32
N GLN A 240 22.69 19.76 -15.65
CA GLN A 240 22.26 20.63 -16.76
C GLN A 240 22.55 22.11 -16.50
N HIS A 241 22.50 22.57 -15.25
CA HIS A 241 22.82 23.97 -14.92
C HIS A 241 24.32 24.24 -14.81
N ALA A 242 25.15 23.20 -14.75
CA ALA A 242 26.60 23.31 -14.61
C ALA A 242 27.37 23.20 -15.94
N ALA A 243 26.69 22.77 -17.01
CA ALA A 243 27.20 22.68 -18.39
C ALA A 243 26.76 23.90 -19.21
#